data_AF-A0A973XQV3-F1
#
_entry.id   AF-A0A973XQV3-F1
#
_cell.length_a   1.000
_cell.length_b   1.000
_cell.length_c   1.000
_cell.angle_alpha   90.00
_cell.angle_beta   90.00
_cell.angle_gamma   90.00
#
_symmetry.space_group_name_H-M   'P 1'
#
loop_
_entity.id
_entity.type
_entity.pdbx_description
1 polymer ?
#
loop_
_entity_poly.entity_id
_entity_poly.type
_entity_poly.pdbx_seq_one_letter_code
_entity_poly.pdbx_strand_id
1 'polypeptide(L)'
;DQKKAEEQKKKLEEQKKKAEEQKRKEEALKNQPAFDPSKIAALLDKRTPQRQAAIGDTINQTASLGLPTGRAATLSQSEIDALRAQIQACWNPPAGAIEAKELVVKVRLQLRQDGSLSVDPTVMNRGGHPSFQIAAEAAMRAIKRCQPYKLPIAKYDVWKDVEVTFDPRDMFRG
;
A
#
# COMPACT_ATOMS: atom_id res chain seq x y z
N ASP A 1 24.65 52.44 -16.00
CA ASP A 1 23.26 52.26 -16.46
C ASP A 1 22.87 50.87 -17.00
N GLN A 2 23.81 50.03 -17.47
CA GLN A 2 23.45 48.73 -18.09
C GLN A 2 22.93 47.65 -17.11
N LYS A 3 23.41 47.64 -15.86
CA LYS A 3 23.03 46.64 -14.83
C LYS A 3 21.56 46.71 -14.40
N LYS A 4 20.96 47.92 -14.44
CA LYS A 4 19.55 48.17 -14.07
C LYS A 4 18.58 47.69 -15.16
N ALA A 5 18.99 47.77 -16.43
CA ALA A 5 18.18 47.31 -17.57
C ALA A 5 18.09 45.78 -17.64
N GLU A 6 19.18 45.07 -17.30
CA GLU A 6 19.21 43.61 -17.28
C GLU A 6 18.35 43.01 -16.14
N GLU A 7 18.37 43.64 -14.96
CA GLU A 7 17.56 43.23 -13.82
C GLU A 7 16.06 43.44 -14.06
N GLN A 8 15.68 44.54 -14.72
CA GLN A 8 14.29 44.77 -15.12
C GLN A 8 13.81 43.78 -16.19
N LYS A 9 14.67 43.42 -17.14
CA LYS A 9 14.35 42.42 -18.17
C LYS A 9 14.13 41.04 -17.55
N LYS A 10 14.97 40.65 -16.58
CA LYS A 10 14.83 39.39 -15.83
C LYS A 10 13.55 39.35 -14.98
N LYS A 11 13.19 40.45 -14.31
CA LYS A 11 11.92 40.56 -13.55
C LYS A 11 10.68 40.51 -14.43
N LEU A 12 10.74 41.03 -15.66
CA LEU A 12 9.63 40.97 -16.61
C LEU A 12 9.44 39.56 -17.17
N GLU A 13 10.54 38.85 -17.43
CA GLU A 13 10.52 37.46 -17.91
C GLU A 13 9.99 36.50 -16.84
N GLU A 14 10.40 36.69 -15.57
CA GLU A 14 9.90 35.88 -14.45
C GLU A 14 8.40 36.11 -14.18
N GLN A 15 7.91 37.34 -14.34
CA GLN A 15 6.48 37.65 -14.22
C GLN A 15 5.66 37.04 -15.36
N LYS A 16 6.16 37.07 -16.61
CA LYS A 16 5.50 36.39 -17.73
C LYS A 16 5.41 34.88 -17.50
N LYS A 17 6.49 34.27 -17.02
CA LYS A 17 6.54 32.82 -16.76
C LYS A 17 5.56 32.40 -15.65
N LYS A 18 5.45 33.20 -14.57
CA LYS A 18 4.47 32.98 -13.49
C LYS A 18 3.02 33.15 -13.97
N ALA A 19 2.74 34.11 -14.84
CA ALA A 19 1.41 34.31 -15.41
C ALA A 19 0.99 33.16 -16.34
N GLU A 20 1.93 32.62 -17.14
CA GLU A 20 1.67 31.47 -18.02
C GLU A 20 1.43 30.18 -17.24
N GLU A 21 2.17 29.96 -16.15
CA GLU A 21 2.00 28.78 -15.28
C GLU A 21 0.67 28.81 -14.50
N GLN A 22 0.24 29.99 -14.03
CA GLN A 22 -1.08 30.16 -13.42
C GLN A 22 -2.21 29.89 -14.42
N LYS A 23 -2.10 30.41 -15.65
CA LYS A 23 -3.09 30.16 -16.70
C LYS A 23 -3.19 28.67 -17.05
N ARG A 24 -2.05 27.97 -17.11
CA ARG A 24 -2.00 26.52 -17.37
C ARG A 24 -2.57 25.68 -16.23
N LYS A 25 -2.41 26.10 -14.98
CA LYS A 25 -3.06 25.45 -13.82
C LYS A 25 -4.57 25.66 -13.81
N GLU A 26 -5.05 26.83 -14.20
CA GLU A 26 -6.49 27.12 -14.28
C GLU A 26 -7.18 26.33 -15.39
N GLU A 27 -6.51 26.15 -16.53
CA GLU A 27 -7.01 25.36 -17.66
C GLU A 27 -7.00 23.84 -17.39
N ALA A 28 -6.06 23.36 -16.57
CA ALA A 28 -6.02 21.96 -16.11
C ALA A 28 -7.13 21.65 -15.09
N LEU A 29 -7.50 22.62 -14.24
CA LEU A 29 -8.58 22.45 -13.27
C LEU A 29 -9.96 22.36 -13.95
N LYS A 30 -10.14 23.08 -15.08
CA LYS A 30 -11.40 23.15 -15.83
C LYS A 30 -11.68 21.91 -16.70
N ASN A 31 -10.66 21.11 -17.02
CA ASN A 31 -10.77 19.91 -17.86
C ASN A 31 -10.81 18.58 -17.08
N GLN A 32 -11.03 18.61 -15.76
CA GLN A 32 -11.30 17.38 -15.02
C GLN A 32 -12.71 16.87 -15.37
N PRO A 33 -12.86 15.61 -15.83
CA PRO A 33 -14.18 15.02 -15.99
C PRO A 33 -14.82 14.89 -14.61
N ALA A 34 -15.92 15.61 -14.39
CA ALA A 34 -16.74 15.43 -13.20
C ALA A 34 -17.27 13.99 -13.19
N PHE A 35 -16.93 13.25 -12.14
CA PHE A 35 -17.41 11.89 -11.95
C PHE A 35 -18.88 11.98 -11.49
N ASP A 36 -19.82 11.74 -12.41
CA ASP A 36 -21.25 11.76 -12.13
C ASP A 36 -21.72 10.40 -11.56
N PRO A 37 -22.02 10.28 -10.26
CA PRO A 37 -22.48 9.03 -9.64
C PRO A 37 -23.86 8.59 -10.16
N SER A 38 -24.61 9.48 -10.81
CA SER A 38 -25.94 9.20 -11.35
C SER A 38 -25.93 8.24 -12.54
N LYS A 39 -24.78 8.01 -13.20
CA LYS A 39 -24.66 7.00 -14.26
C LYS A 39 -24.52 5.56 -13.76
N ILE A 40 -24.26 5.36 -12.46
CA ILE A 40 -24.19 4.02 -11.85
C ILE A 40 -25.60 3.43 -11.65
N ALA A 41 -26.63 4.27 -11.49
CA ALA A 41 -28.01 3.84 -11.26
C ALA A 41 -28.63 3.10 -12.47
N ALA A 42 -28.21 3.45 -13.70
CA ALA A 42 -28.76 2.83 -14.91
C ALA A 42 -28.26 1.38 -15.16
N LEU A 43 -27.22 0.94 -14.45
CA LEU A 43 -26.67 -0.42 -14.55
C LEU A 43 -27.15 -1.35 -13.44
N LEU A 44 -27.90 -0.84 -12.45
CA LEU A 44 -28.41 -1.62 -11.32
C LEU A 44 -29.85 -2.12 -11.53
N ASP A 45 -30.57 -1.62 -12.54
CA ASP A 45 -31.99 -1.91 -12.78
C ASP A 45 -32.25 -3.12 -13.71
N LYS A 46 -31.34 -4.12 -13.71
CA LYS A 46 -31.57 -5.42 -14.39
C LYS A 46 -31.28 -6.64 -13.53
N ARG A 47 -31.37 -6.52 -12.20
CA ARG A 47 -31.47 -7.69 -11.30
C ARG A 47 -32.79 -7.68 -10.56
N THR A 48 -33.71 -8.48 -11.07
CA THR A 48 -35.00 -8.82 -10.48
C THR A 48 -34.83 -9.33 -9.04
N PRO A 49 -35.63 -8.86 -8.06
CA PRO A 49 -35.60 -9.35 -6.70
C PRO A 49 -36.52 -10.56 -6.56
N GLN A 50 -35.96 -11.76 -6.38
CA GLN A 50 -36.72 -12.88 -5.83
C GLN A 50 -36.23 -13.19 -4.42
N ARG A 51 -36.85 -12.50 -3.47
CA ARG A 51 -36.80 -12.82 -2.04
C ARG A 51 -37.66 -14.06 -1.81
N GLN A 52 -37.05 -15.15 -1.35
CA GLN A 52 -37.72 -16.17 -0.54
C GLN A 52 -36.79 -16.58 0.58
N ALA A 53 -37.31 -16.46 1.79
CA ALA A 53 -36.61 -16.62 3.05
C ALA A 53 -36.35 -18.09 3.38
N ALA A 54 -35.15 -18.41 3.83
CA ALA A 54 -34.86 -19.54 4.71
C ALA A 54 -33.58 -19.23 5.51
N ILE A 55 -33.77 -18.91 6.78
CA ILE A 55 -32.94 -19.32 7.92
C ILE A 55 -31.86 -20.36 7.59
N GLY A 56 -30.59 -20.05 7.89
CA GLY A 56 -29.49 -21.00 7.80
C GLY A 56 -28.11 -20.33 7.72
N ASP A 57 -27.47 -20.25 8.88
CA ASP A 57 -26.07 -19.90 9.11
C ASP A 57 -25.10 -20.62 8.14
N THR A 58 -24.72 -20.00 7.01
CA THR A 58 -23.54 -20.42 6.22
C THR A 58 -22.93 -19.22 5.48
N ILE A 59 -21.83 -18.67 6.00
CA ILE A 59 -20.94 -17.80 5.23
C ILE A 59 -20.30 -18.69 4.16
N ASN A 60 -20.82 -18.58 2.93
CA ASN A 60 -20.32 -19.30 1.77
C ASN A 60 -18.96 -18.73 1.35
N GLN A 61 -17.89 -19.31 1.88
CA GLN A 61 -16.54 -19.15 1.34
C GLN A 61 -16.44 -19.95 0.04
N THR A 62 -16.84 -19.35 -1.08
CA THR A 62 -16.47 -19.83 -2.41
C THR A 62 -15.39 -18.93 -3.01
N ALA A 63 -14.14 -19.26 -2.69
CA ALA A 63 -12.99 -18.92 -3.50
C ALA A 63 -12.10 -20.17 -3.61
N SER A 64 -12.59 -21.18 -4.33
CA SER A 64 -11.75 -22.25 -4.84
C SER A 64 -11.15 -21.79 -6.17
N LEU A 65 -9.83 -21.95 -6.34
CA LEU A 65 -9.21 -22.70 -7.45
C LEU A 65 -7.67 -22.48 -7.48
N GLY A 66 -6.92 -23.53 -7.10
CA GLY A 66 -5.68 -23.90 -7.79
C GLY A 66 -4.34 -23.72 -7.06
N LEU A 67 -3.95 -24.70 -6.22
CA LEU A 67 -2.68 -25.48 -6.28
C LEU A 67 -2.28 -26.04 -4.89
N PRO A 68 -1.86 -27.32 -4.76
CA PRO A 68 -1.55 -27.95 -3.49
C PRO A 68 -0.04 -27.95 -3.22
N THR A 69 0.50 -26.89 -2.62
CA THR A 69 1.82 -26.95 -1.96
C THR A 69 1.96 -25.91 -0.85
N GLY A 70 1.95 -26.38 0.40
CA GLY A 70 2.80 -25.82 1.46
C GLY A 70 2.18 -24.81 2.42
N ARG A 71 1.48 -25.30 3.45
CA ARG A 71 1.41 -24.74 4.83
C ARG A 71 1.15 -23.23 5.03
N ALA A 72 0.54 -22.53 4.09
CA ALA A 72 -0.22 -21.32 4.40
C ALA A 72 -1.61 -21.76 4.88
N ALA A 73 -1.70 -22.26 6.12
CA ALA A 73 -2.99 -22.42 6.77
C ALA A 73 -3.73 -21.08 6.63
N THR A 74 -4.90 -21.13 6.03
CA THR A 74 -5.71 -20.01 5.57
C THR A 74 -5.90 -18.97 6.67
N LEU A 75 -5.04 -17.96 6.67
CA LEU A 75 -5.38 -16.64 7.20
C LEU A 75 -6.58 -16.16 6.39
N SER A 76 -7.57 -15.50 7.01
CA SER A 76 -8.44 -14.71 6.15
C SER A 76 -7.57 -13.59 5.60
N GLN A 77 -7.65 -13.36 4.29
CA GLN A 77 -6.87 -12.33 3.59
C GLN A 77 -6.88 -11.01 4.37
N SER A 78 -8.00 -10.70 5.03
CA SER A 78 -8.23 -9.54 5.89
C SER A 78 -7.27 -9.42 7.09
N GLU A 79 -6.87 -10.52 7.75
CA GLU A 79 -5.95 -10.43 8.90
C GLU A 79 -4.49 -10.22 8.45
N ILE A 80 -4.07 -10.87 7.37
CA ILE A 80 -2.76 -10.57 6.75
C ILE A 80 -2.74 -9.12 6.31
N ASP A 81 -3.81 -8.69 5.66
CA ASP A 81 -3.91 -7.33 5.14
C ASP A 81 -3.86 -6.31 6.28
N ALA A 82 -4.56 -6.55 7.40
CA ALA A 82 -4.48 -5.69 8.59
C ALA A 82 -3.07 -5.64 9.20
N LEU A 83 -2.35 -6.76 9.25
CA LEU A 83 -0.96 -6.80 9.69
C LEU A 83 -0.06 -6.03 8.72
N ARG A 84 -0.23 -6.30 7.42
CA ARG A 84 0.52 -5.67 6.33
C ARG A 84 0.32 -4.17 6.32
N ALA A 85 -0.91 -3.70 6.47
CA ALA A 85 -1.28 -2.29 6.54
C ALA A 85 -0.66 -1.59 7.76
N GLN A 86 -0.64 -2.25 8.92
CA GLN A 86 0.05 -1.73 10.10
C GLN A 86 1.56 -1.61 9.82
N ILE A 87 2.20 -2.67 9.34
CA ILE A 87 3.63 -2.67 9.02
C ILE A 87 3.96 -1.59 7.97
N GLN A 88 3.11 -1.47 6.94
CA GLN A 88 3.19 -0.44 5.90
C GLN A 88 3.18 0.96 6.48
N ALA A 89 2.28 1.25 7.42
CA ALA A 89 2.20 2.56 8.06
C ALA A 89 3.49 2.95 8.82
N CYS A 90 4.25 1.97 9.30
CA CYS A 90 5.54 2.20 9.96
C CYS A 90 6.74 2.12 9.04
N TRP A 91 6.57 1.60 7.82
CA TRP A 91 7.67 1.43 6.88
C TRP A 91 7.95 2.72 6.13
N ASN A 92 9.15 3.25 6.33
CA ASN A 92 9.64 4.40 5.59
C ASN A 92 10.81 3.95 4.70
N PRO A 93 10.56 3.48 3.47
CA PRO A 93 11.62 3.05 2.57
C PRO A 93 12.45 4.27 2.10
N PRO A 94 13.78 4.12 1.97
CA PRO A 94 14.61 5.17 1.40
C PRO A 94 14.25 5.41 -0.07
N ALA A 95 14.39 6.65 -0.56
CA ALA A 95 13.99 7.04 -1.93
C ALA A 95 14.54 6.09 -3.02
N GLY A 96 15.79 5.65 -2.90
CA GLY A 96 16.42 4.71 -3.84
C GLY A 96 15.91 3.26 -3.77
N ALA A 97 15.05 2.91 -2.82
CA ALA A 97 14.33 1.64 -2.79
C ALA A 97 12.96 1.75 -3.49
N ILE A 98 12.38 2.95 -3.57
CA ILE A 98 11.10 3.21 -4.25
C ILE A 98 11.27 3.11 -5.77
N GLU A 99 12.40 3.59 -6.31
CA GLU A 99 12.72 3.51 -7.74
C GLU A 99 13.09 2.10 -8.20
N ALA A 100 13.53 1.25 -7.27
CA ALA A 100 13.89 -0.13 -7.55
C ALA A 100 12.63 -1.00 -7.68
N LYS A 101 12.02 -0.96 -8.88
CA LYS A 101 10.79 -1.72 -9.24
C LYS A 101 10.87 -3.23 -9.00
N GLU A 102 12.06 -3.80 -8.79
CA GLU A 102 12.28 -5.23 -8.57
C GLU A 102 12.77 -5.55 -7.15
N LEU A 103 12.69 -4.57 -6.24
CA LEU A 103 13.11 -4.74 -4.86
C LEU A 103 11.99 -5.40 -4.06
N VAL A 104 12.06 -6.71 -3.89
CA VAL A 104 11.15 -7.49 -3.04
C VAL A 104 11.92 -8.01 -1.85
N VAL A 105 11.53 -7.65 -0.62
CA VAL A 105 12.14 -8.15 0.61
C VAL A 105 11.15 -9.06 1.33
N LYS A 106 11.54 -10.29 1.63
CA LYS A 106 10.75 -11.24 2.40
C LYS A 106 11.29 -11.32 3.82
N VAL A 107 10.44 -11.05 4.80
CA VAL A 107 10.83 -11.05 6.20
C VAL A 107 9.92 -12.01 6.95
N ARG A 108 10.53 -12.96 7.65
CA ARG A 108 9.83 -13.82 8.59
C ARG A 108 9.80 -13.14 9.94
N LEU A 109 8.61 -13.10 10.54
CA LEU A 109 8.38 -12.51 11.84
C LEU A 109 7.54 -13.46 12.70
N GLN A 110 7.94 -13.56 13.97
CA GLN A 110 7.20 -14.34 14.95
C GLN A 110 6.67 -13.40 16.02
N LEU A 111 5.37 -13.51 16.27
CA LEU A 111 4.63 -12.63 17.17
C LEU A 111 4.12 -13.42 18.37
N ARG A 112 4.03 -12.75 19.50
CA ARG A 112 3.35 -13.22 20.72
C ARG A 112 1.87 -12.82 20.68
N GLN A 113 1.06 -13.44 21.54
CA GLN A 113 -0.39 -13.18 21.61
C GLN A 113 -0.76 -11.72 21.94
N ASP A 114 0.15 -10.98 22.57
CA ASP A 114 0.03 -9.55 22.88
C ASP A 114 0.35 -8.63 21.69
N GLY A 115 0.71 -9.20 20.53
CA GLY A 115 1.13 -8.44 19.35
C GLY A 115 2.58 -7.95 19.42
N SER A 116 3.36 -8.36 20.41
CA SER A 116 4.81 -8.12 20.46
C SER A 116 5.57 -9.17 19.64
N LEU A 117 6.84 -8.92 19.36
CA LEU A 117 7.74 -9.78 18.59
C LEU A 117 8.30 -10.79 19.57
N SER A 118 8.07 -12.07 19.28
CA SER A 118 8.66 -13.14 20.06
C SER A 118 10.17 -13.18 19.89
N VAL A 119 10.63 -13.02 18.64
CA VAL A 119 12.04 -12.98 18.24
C VAL A 119 12.29 -11.85 17.25
N ASP A 120 13.56 -11.53 17.04
CA ASP A 120 13.96 -10.57 16.02
C ASP A 120 13.54 -11.03 14.60
N PRO A 121 13.00 -10.10 13.78
CA PRO A 121 12.60 -10.40 12.42
C PRO A 121 13.82 -10.78 11.58
N THR A 122 13.67 -11.79 10.72
CA THR A 122 14.76 -12.32 9.90
C THR A 122 14.42 -12.22 8.43
N VAL A 123 15.36 -11.71 7.63
CA VAL A 123 15.22 -11.61 6.18
C VAL A 123 15.41 -13.00 5.55
N MET A 124 14.42 -13.46 4.78
CA MET A 124 14.39 -14.79 4.18
C MET A 124 14.97 -14.85 2.78
N ASN A 125 15.10 -13.70 2.11
CA ASN A 125 15.66 -13.63 0.76
C ASN A 125 16.90 -12.73 0.70
N ARG A 126 17.60 -12.80 -0.43
CA ARG A 126 18.70 -11.91 -0.76
C ARG A 126 18.40 -11.29 -2.12
N GLY A 127 18.57 -9.98 -2.24
CA GLY A 127 18.48 -9.28 -3.52
C GLY A 127 19.87 -8.93 -4.04
N GLY A 128 20.02 -8.93 -5.36
CA GLY A 128 21.26 -8.51 -6.03
C GLY A 128 21.43 -6.99 -6.14
N HIS A 129 20.39 -6.21 -5.82
CA HIS A 129 20.41 -4.75 -5.95
C HIS A 129 21.08 -4.10 -4.72
N PRO A 130 21.92 -3.06 -4.88
CA PRO A 130 22.57 -2.36 -3.75
C PRO A 130 21.57 -1.82 -2.71
N SER A 131 20.41 -1.34 -3.17
CA SER A 131 19.35 -0.85 -2.28
C SER A 131 18.63 -1.95 -1.49
N PHE A 132 18.81 -3.24 -1.83
CA PHE A 132 18.13 -4.35 -1.15
C PHE A 132 18.45 -4.37 0.34
N GLN A 133 19.74 -4.23 0.68
CA GLN A 133 20.18 -4.25 2.08
C GLN A 133 19.56 -3.10 2.88
N ILE A 134 19.51 -1.91 2.28
CA ILE A 134 18.98 -0.70 2.91
C ILE A 134 17.47 -0.84 3.13
N ALA A 135 16.75 -1.37 2.14
CA ALA A 135 15.32 -1.63 2.23
C ALA A 135 15.00 -2.74 3.25
N ALA A 136 15.82 -3.79 3.31
CA ALA A 136 15.67 -4.86 4.29
C ALA A 136 15.91 -4.35 5.73
N GLU A 137 16.91 -3.51 5.93
CA GLU A 137 17.14 -2.84 7.21
C GLU A 137 15.98 -1.91 7.59
N ALA A 138 15.46 -1.14 6.62
CA ALA A 138 14.29 -0.30 6.83
C ALA A 138 13.05 -1.13 7.21
N ALA A 139 12.84 -2.29 6.57
CA ALA A 139 11.76 -3.21 6.91
C ALA A 139 11.90 -3.77 8.33
N MET A 140 13.10 -4.23 8.71
CA MET A 140 13.36 -4.70 10.09
C MET A 140 13.10 -3.60 11.13
N ARG A 141 13.53 -2.36 10.86
CA ARG A 141 13.28 -1.20 11.73
C ARG A 141 11.79 -0.89 11.84
N ALA A 142 11.06 -0.95 10.72
CA ALA A 142 9.61 -0.73 10.70
C ALA A 142 8.87 -1.75 11.55
N ILE A 143 9.20 -3.04 11.40
CA ILE A 143 8.54 -4.12 12.15
C ILE A 143 8.73 -3.93 13.67
N LYS A 144 9.93 -3.53 14.11
CA LYS A 144 10.22 -3.25 15.52
C LYS A 144 9.50 -2.00 16.02
N ARG A 145 9.39 -0.97 15.19
CA ARG A 145 8.75 0.31 15.56
C ARG A 145 7.23 0.20 15.64
N CYS A 146 6.63 -0.72 14.89
CA CYS A 146 5.18 -0.85 14.78
C CYS A 146 4.52 -1.69 15.89
N GLN A 147 5.31 -2.22 16.82
CA GLN A 147 4.78 -2.99 17.92
C GLN A 147 4.02 -2.09 18.92
N PRO A 148 2.94 -2.58 19.56
CA PRO A 148 2.32 -3.90 19.38
C PRO A 148 1.30 -3.93 18.23
N TYR A 149 1.24 -5.07 17.52
CA TYR A 149 0.27 -5.30 16.44
C TYR A 149 -1.12 -5.62 16.98
N LYS A 150 -2.14 -4.97 16.43
CA LYS A 150 -3.55 -5.27 16.77
C LYS A 150 -4.05 -6.41 15.89
N LEU A 151 -4.04 -7.63 16.42
CA LEU A 151 -4.49 -8.84 15.73
C LEU A 151 -5.48 -9.64 16.60
N PRO A 152 -6.45 -10.33 16.00
CA PRO A 152 -7.41 -11.14 16.75
C PRO A 152 -6.74 -12.36 17.37
N ILE A 153 -6.75 -12.44 18.70
CA ILE A 153 -6.14 -13.54 19.47
C ILE A 153 -6.75 -14.92 19.14
N ALA A 154 -8.01 -14.95 18.71
CA ALA A 154 -8.71 -16.16 18.28
C ALA A 154 -8.00 -16.89 17.12
N LYS A 155 -7.17 -16.19 16.34
CA LYS A 155 -6.40 -16.76 15.21
C LYS A 155 -4.89 -16.74 15.45
N TYR A 156 -4.45 -16.72 16.71
CA TYR A 156 -3.03 -16.64 17.06
C TYR A 156 -2.16 -17.68 16.35
N ASP A 157 -2.60 -18.95 16.29
CA ASP A 157 -1.85 -20.01 15.61
C ASP A 157 -1.54 -19.73 14.15
N VAL A 158 -2.31 -18.85 13.52
CA VAL A 158 -2.18 -18.52 12.11
C VAL A 158 -1.21 -17.36 11.88
N TRP A 159 -1.14 -16.39 12.81
CA TRP A 159 -0.30 -15.20 12.66
C TRP A 159 0.94 -15.17 13.58
N LYS A 160 1.10 -16.16 14.47
CA LYS A 160 2.27 -16.29 15.37
C LYS A 160 3.59 -16.44 14.62
N ASP A 161 3.56 -16.98 13.40
CA ASP A 161 4.72 -17.15 12.53
C ASP A 161 4.29 -16.90 11.09
N VAL A 162 4.63 -15.72 10.56
CA VAL A 162 4.23 -15.30 9.22
C VAL A 162 5.41 -14.75 8.44
N GLU A 163 5.36 -14.95 7.12
CA GLU A 163 6.26 -14.31 6.18
C GLU A 163 5.55 -13.12 5.54
N VAL A 164 6.11 -11.93 5.73
CA VAL A 164 5.62 -10.70 5.11
C VAL A 164 6.53 -10.33 3.95
N THR A 165 5.91 -10.08 2.80
CA THR A 165 6.61 -9.63 1.59
C THR A 165 6.47 -8.12 1.45
N PHE A 166 7.61 -7.44 1.44
CA PHE A 166 7.73 -6.02 1.22
C PHE A 166 8.06 -5.75 -0.25
N ASP A 167 7.07 -5.27 -0.99
CA ASP A 167 7.23 -4.83 -2.39
C ASP A 167 6.79 -3.35 -2.47
N PRO A 168 7.70 -2.40 -2.73
CA PRO A 168 7.38 -0.98 -2.89
C PRO A 168 6.20 -0.74 -3.85
N ARG A 169 6.06 -1.55 -4.92
CA ARG A 169 4.99 -1.37 -5.90
C ARG A 169 3.60 -1.67 -5.35
N ASP A 170 3.51 -2.62 -4.44
CA ASP A 170 2.26 -2.96 -3.77
C ASP A 170 1.93 -1.90 -2.70
N MET A 171 2.95 -1.39 -2.02
CA MET A 171 2.76 -0.43 -0.91
C MET A 171 2.42 1.00 -1.34
N PHE A 172 2.76 1.40 -2.57
CA PHE A 172 2.48 2.75 -3.09
C PHE A 172 1.38 2.81 -4.15
N ARG A 173 0.71 1.68 -4.45
CA ARG A 173 -0.55 1.70 -5.21
C ARG A 173 -1.69 2.02 -4.25
N GLY A 174 -1.92 3.31 -4.03
CA GLY A 174 -3.19 3.84 -3.51
C GLY A 174 -4.14 4.16 -4.64
#